data_AF-A0A9E2AYC7-F1
#
_entry.id   AF-A0A9E2AYC7-F1
#
_cell.length_a   1.000
_cell.length_b   1.000
_cell.length_c   1.000
_cell.angle_alpha   90.00
_cell.angle_beta   90.00
_cell.angle_gamma   90.00
#
_symmetry.space_group_name_H-M   'P 1'
#
loop_
_entity.id
_entity.type
_entity.pdbx_description
1 polymer ?
#
loop_
_entity_poly.entity_id
_entity_poly.type
_entity_poly.pdbx_seq_one_letter_code
_entity_poly.pdbx_strand_id
1 'polypeptide(L)' 'MKQKLSVVKIGGNVLENEIELDRFLLNFSNLKEPKILVHGGGNLATKLAARLGIESKMTNGRRITDSKSLEVITMVY' A
#
# COMPACT_ATOMS: atom_id res chain seq x y z
N MET A 1 10.35 16.86 27.22
CA MET A 1 10.77 16.37 25.89
C MET A 1 9.54 15.88 25.15
N LYS A 2 9.40 16.16 23.84
CA LYS A 2 8.29 15.63 23.05
C LYS A 2 8.53 14.16 22.75
N GLN A 3 7.50 13.33 22.88
CA GLN A 3 7.56 11.91 22.53
C GLN A 3 7.85 11.75 21.03
N LYS A 4 8.75 10.83 20.66
CA LYS A 4 9.11 10.57 19.26
C LYS A 4 8.02 9.72 18.61
N LEU A 5 7.55 10.11 17.42
CA LEU A 5 6.61 9.33 16.61
C LEU A 5 7.35 8.81 15.36
N SER A 6 7.27 7.50 15.11
CA SER A 6 7.82 6.87 13.91
C SER A 6 6.73 6.67 12.86
N VAL A 7 6.86 7.29 11.68
CA VAL A 7 5.96 7.04 10.55
C VAL A 7 6.71 6.24 9.50
N VAL A 8 6.27 5.02 9.21
CA VAL A 8 6.95 4.10 8.30
C VAL A 8 6.06 3.84 7.10
N LYS A 9 6.58 4.06 5.89
CA LYS A 9 5.88 3.73 4.63
C LYS A 9 6.40 2.39 4.11
N ILE A 10 5.52 1.41 3.94
CA ILE A 10 5.80 0.17 3.21
C ILE A 10 5.13 0.20 1.83
N GLY A 11 5.83 -0.28 0.81
CA GLY A 11 5.31 -0.35 -0.56
C GLY A 11 6.17 -1.21 -1.47
N GLY A 12 5.70 -1.43 -2.70
CA GLY A 12 6.42 -2.22 -3.70
C GLY A 12 6.46 -3.71 -3.39
N ASN A 13 7.50 -4.39 -3.87
CA ASN A 13 7.62 -5.85 -3.85
C ASN A 13 7.56 -6.47 -2.45
N VAL A 14 7.87 -5.73 -1.40
CA VAL A 14 7.77 -6.22 -0.01
C VAL A 14 6.32 -6.61 0.32
N LEU A 15 5.32 -5.92 -0.22
CA LEU A 15 3.91 -6.25 -0.03
C LEU A 15 3.46 -7.49 -0.83
N GLU A 16 4.25 -7.95 -1.80
CA GLU A 16 3.94 -9.13 -2.63
C GLU A 16 4.75 -10.38 -2.25
N ASN A 17 5.68 -10.24 -1.31
CA ASN A 17 6.49 -11.34 -0.80
C ASN A 17 6.17 -11.56 0.67
N GLU A 18 5.44 -12.63 0.97
CA GLU A 18 4.97 -12.95 2.33
C GLU A 18 6.12 -13.03 3.34
N ILE A 19 7.26 -13.59 2.96
CA ILE A 19 8.42 -13.75 3.85
C ILE A 19 9.03 -12.39 4.21
N GLU A 20 9.18 -11.50 3.23
CA GLU A 20 9.71 -10.15 3.46
C GLU A 20 8.70 -9.27 4.21
N LEU A 21 7.41 -9.44 3.93
CA LEU A 21 6.33 -8.77 4.65
C LEU A 21 6.33 -9.16 6.13
N ASP A 22 6.37 -10.45 6.43
CA ASP A 22 6.39 -10.96 7.81
C ASP A 22 7.62 -10.46 8.58
N ARG A 23 8.79 -10.51 7.94
CA ARG A 23 10.02 -9.98 8.53
C ARG A 23 9.89 -8.48 8.80
N PHE A 24 9.34 -7.71 7.86
CA PHE A 24 9.12 -6.29 8.05
C PHE A 24 8.14 -6.02 9.20
N LEU A 25 7.01 -6.73 9.25
CA LEU A 25 5.99 -6.57 10.29
C LEU A 25 6.52 -6.91 11.67
N LEU A 26 7.35 -7.96 11.80
CA LEU A 26 8.05 -8.30 13.04
C LEU A 26 9.01 -7.17 13.49
N ASN A 27 9.77 -6.60 12.56
CA ASN A 27 10.65 -5.47 12.88
C ASN A 27 9.85 -4.23 13.29
N PHE A 28 8.76 -3.94 12.58
CA PHE A 28 7.87 -2.83 12.90
C PHE A 28 7.18 -3.02 14.26
N SER A 29 6.72 -4.24 14.59
CA SER A 29 6.08 -4.55 15.88
C SER A 29 7.04 -4.37 17.06
N ASN A 30 8.34 -4.56 16.85
CA ASN A 30 9.38 -4.40 17.88
C ASN A 30 9.75 -2.92 18.18
N LEU A 31 9.29 -1.96 17.38
CA LEU A 31 9.47 -0.54 17.70
C LEU A 31 8.68 -0.17 18.98
N LYS A 32 9.37 0.30 20.02
CA LYS A 32 8.75 0.61 21.34
C LYS A 32 8.08 1.98 21.41
N GLU A 33 8.53 2.92 20.59
CA GLU A 33 7.95 4.27 20.51
C GLU A 33 6.62 4.25 19.73
N PRO A 34 5.75 5.27 19.90
CA PRO A 34 4.58 5.45 19.05
C PRO A 34 4.94 5.34 17.57
N LYS A 35 4.11 4.62 16.83
CA LYS A 35 4.38 4.27 15.44
C LYS A 35 3.12 4.23 14.60
N ILE A 36 3.26 4.66 13.35
CA ILE A 36 2.23 4.61 12.31
C ILE A 36 2.83 3.86 11.13
N LEU A 37 2.11 2.85 10.64
CA LEU A 37 2.42 2.18 9.39
C LEU A 37 1.51 2.73 8.30
N VAL A 38 2.10 3.22 7.21
CA VAL A 38 1.39 3.59 6.00
C VAL A 38 1.72 2.55 4.94
N HIS A 39 0.73 1.95 4.30
CA HIS A 39 0.96 1.05 3.16
C HIS A 39 0.51 1.69 1.85
N GLY A 40 0.99 1.13 0.75
CA GLY A 40 0.45 1.42 -0.58
C GLY A 40 -0.40 0.25 -1.05
N GLY A 41 -0.83 0.33 -2.30
CA GLY A 41 -1.70 -0.69 -2.85
C GLY A 41 -1.80 -0.78 -4.36
N GLY A 42 -0.90 -0.09 -5.06
CA GLY A 42 -1.03 0.11 -6.49
C GLY A 42 -1.15 -1.21 -7.27
N ASN A 43 -0.35 -2.21 -6.91
CA ASN A 43 -0.25 -3.42 -7.71
C ASN A 43 -1.48 -4.34 -7.59
N LEU A 44 -2.02 -4.55 -6.38
CA LEU A 44 -3.20 -5.38 -6.20
C LEU A 44 -4.44 -4.71 -6.82
N ALA A 45 -4.58 -3.39 -6.65
CA ALA A 45 -5.64 -2.64 -7.32
C ALA A 45 -5.53 -2.72 -8.86
N THR A 46 -4.33 -2.63 -9.42
CA THR A 46 -4.10 -2.82 -10.87
C THR A 46 -4.45 -4.24 -11.31
N LYS A 47 -4.05 -5.27 -10.55
CA LYS A 47 -4.36 -6.68 -10.84
C LYS A 47 -5.87 -6.93 -10.82
N LEU A 48 -6.59 -6.37 -9.84
CA LEU A 48 -8.05 -6.49 -9.75
C LEU A 48 -8.75 -5.75 -10.89
N ALA A 49 -8.36 -4.50 -11.16
CA ALA A 49 -8.90 -3.71 -12.28
C ALA A 49 -8.78 -4.46 -13.61
N ALA A 50 -7.61 -5.06 -13.89
CA ALA A 50 -7.39 -5.86 -15.09
C ALA A 50 -8.31 -7.08 -15.18
N ARG A 51 -8.54 -7.80 -14.07
CA ARG A 51 -9.49 -8.93 -14.02
C ARG A 51 -10.94 -8.51 -14.28
N LEU A 52 -11.29 -7.27 -13.93
CA LEU A 52 -12.60 -6.67 -14.16
C LEU A 52 -12.72 -5.98 -15.53
N GLY A 53 -11.69 -6.04 -16.37
CA GLY A 53 -11.65 -5.38 -17.67
C GLY A 53 -11.57 -3.85 -17.58
N ILE A 54 -11.15 -3.31 -16.43
CA ILE A 54 -10.97 -1.87 -16.21
C ILE A 54 -9.50 -1.53 -16.46
N GLU A 55 -9.25 -0.74 -17.51
CA GLU A 55 -7.91 -0.29 -17.86
C GLU A 55 -7.40 0.75 -16.86
N SER A 56 -6.25 0.48 -16.25
CA SER A 56 -5.58 1.45 -15.39
C SER A 56 -4.75 2.43 -16.22
N LYS A 57 -5.05 3.72 -16.11
CA LYS A 57 -4.28 4.79 -16.75
C LYS A 57 -3.36 5.49 -15.75
N MET A 58 -2.13 5.78 -16.19
CA MET A 58 -1.11 6.45 -15.39
C MET A 58 -0.70 7.77 -16.04
N THR A 59 -0.45 8.79 -15.22
CA THR A 59 0.13 10.08 -15.63
C THR A 59 1.14 10.53 -14.59
N ASN A 60 2.38 10.79 -14.99
CA ASN A 60 3.45 11.26 -14.11
C ASN A 60 3.59 10.43 -12.82
N GLY A 61 3.56 9.09 -12.94
CA GLY A 61 3.67 8.17 -11.79
C GLY A 61 2.42 8.07 -10.91
N ARG A 62 1.32 8.74 -11.25
CA ARG A 62 0.04 8.69 -10.53
C ARG A 62 -1.03 8.02 -11.36
N ARG A 63 -1.94 7.30 -10.72
CA ARG A 63 -3.12 6.75 -11.40
C ARG A 63 -4.10 7.86 -11.69
N ILE A 64 -4.68 7.85 -12.88
CA ILE A 64 -5.88 8.62 -13.17
C ILE A 64 -7.05 7.85 -12.55
N THR A 65 -7.68 8.43 -11.55
CA THR A 65 -8.76 7.77 -10.79
C THR A 65 -10.11 8.35 -11.21
N ASP A 66 -10.79 7.67 -12.12
CA ASP A 66 -12.21 7.89 -12.44
C ASP A 66 -13.12 7.12 -11.47
N SER A 67 -14.44 7.23 -11.63
CA SER A 67 -15.41 6.59 -10.72
C SER A 67 -15.23 5.07 -10.62
N LYS A 68 -15.01 4.38 -11.76
CA LYS A 68 -14.79 2.92 -11.77
C LYS A 68 -13.47 2.54 -11.10
N SER A 69 -12.42 3.31 -11.35
CA SER A 69 -11.11 3.12 -10.72
C SER A 69 -11.20 3.33 -9.21
N LEU A 70 -11.97 4.32 -8.77
CA LEU A 70 -12.19 4.60 -7.34
C LEU A 70 -12.87 3.43 -6.64
N GLU A 71 -13.96 2.90 -7.21
CA GLU A 71 -14.66 1.73 -6.68
C GLU A 71 -13.70 0.56 -6.48
N VAL A 72 -12.93 0.20 -7.52
CA VAL A 72 -11.95 -0.87 -7.43
C VAL A 72 -10.91 -0.63 -6.33
N ILE A 73 -10.38 0.60 -6.23
CA ILE A 73 -9.35 0.92 -5.24
C ILE A 73 -9.88 0.79 -3.81
N THR A 74 -11.13 1.23 -3.56
CA THR A 74 -11.77 1.14 -2.24
C THR A 74 -12.19 -0.27 -1.83
N MET A 75 -12.30 -1.21 -2.79
CA MET A 75 -12.60 -2.61 -2.46
C MET A 75 -11.37 -3.39 -2.00
N VAL A 76 -10.17 -2.89 -2.32
CA VAL A 76 -8.91 -3.59 -2.04
C VAL A 76 -8.33 -3.21 -0.67
N TYR A 77 -8.69 -2.04 -0.13
CA TYR A 77 -8.15 -1.46 1.11
C TYR A 77 -9.24 -0.78 1.93
#